data_AF-A0A2G8DP20-F1
#
_entry.id   AF-A0A2G8DP20-F1
#
_cell.length_a   1.000
_cell.length_b   1.000
_cell.length_c   1.000
_cell.angle_alpha   90.00
_cell.angle_beta   90.00
_cell.angle_gamma   90.00
#
_symmetry.space_group_name_H-M   'P 1'
#
loop_
_entity.id
_entity.type
_entity.pdbx_description
1 polymer ?
#
loop_
_entity_poly.entity_id
_entity_poly.type
_entity_poly.pdbx_seq_one_letter_code
_entity_poly.pdbx_strand_id
1 'polypeptide(L)'
;MFCLTAARDGQTKPLGQDSVPTPFYRAPLVHSARNETMKKPRSEKRRKTELLTNVRCHDEEKTLIVSKAEAKGISLGAYIRDCAMRRTVKEKGDASGIDAIVALGARQKQIYQQIKAEGMTPELDAEFSKTLRELKTALENFTPS
;
A
#
# COMPACT_ATOMS: atom_id res chain seq x y z
N MET A 1 -48.92 -36.79 19.47
CA MET A 1 -48.34 -36.66 20.84
C MET A 1 -47.85 -35.22 20.99
N PHE A 2 -48.50 -34.46 21.89
CA PHE A 2 -48.10 -33.21 22.59
C PHE A 2 -47.28 -32.16 21.80
N CYS A 3 -47.89 -31.08 21.29
CA CYS A 3 -48.16 -29.76 21.93
C CYS A 3 -46.90 -28.88 22.07
N LEU A 4 -46.78 -27.73 21.38
CA LEU A 4 -47.09 -26.35 21.84
C LEU A 4 -46.47 -26.04 23.23
N THR A 5 -45.74 -24.96 23.55
CA THR A 5 -45.84 -23.54 23.14
C THR A 5 -44.73 -22.71 23.84
N ALA A 6 -44.56 -21.48 23.34
CA ALA A 6 -43.83 -20.30 23.85
C ALA A 6 -43.63 -20.10 25.37
N ALA A 7 -42.57 -19.38 25.74
CA ALA A 7 -42.62 -18.30 26.74
C ALA A 7 -41.41 -17.36 26.63
N ARG A 8 -41.69 -16.07 26.41
CA ARG A 8 -40.82 -14.93 26.73
C ARG A 8 -41.07 -14.58 28.19
N ASP A 9 -40.04 -14.28 28.95
CA ASP A 9 -40.07 -13.39 30.13
C ASP A 9 -38.69 -12.69 30.17
N GLY A 10 -38.50 -11.38 30.30
CA GLY A 10 -39.45 -10.34 30.70
C GLY A 10 -39.10 -9.76 32.08
N GLN A 11 -38.07 -8.89 32.13
CA GLN A 11 -37.81 -7.89 33.18
C GLN A 11 -37.32 -8.43 34.56
N THR A 12 -36.40 -7.79 35.28
CA THR A 12 -36.55 -6.45 35.86
C THR A 12 -35.17 -5.91 36.29
N LYS A 13 -34.90 -4.64 36.00
CA LYS A 13 -33.84 -3.87 36.68
C LYS A 13 -34.41 -3.38 38.01
N PRO A 14 -33.80 -3.66 39.18
CA PRO A 14 -34.20 -2.98 40.38
C PRO A 14 -33.64 -1.55 40.39
N LEU A 15 -34.56 -0.63 40.67
CA LEU A 15 -34.34 0.76 41.02
C LEU A 15 -33.42 0.88 42.25
N GLY A 16 -32.67 1.98 42.28
CA GLY A 16 -31.63 2.26 43.26
C GLY A 16 -32.08 2.21 44.72
N GLN A 17 -31.13 1.79 45.56
CA GLN A 17 -31.03 2.18 46.95
C GLN A 17 -29.59 2.63 47.20
N ASP A 18 -29.50 3.81 47.78
CA ASP A 18 -28.29 4.59 48.03
C ASP A 18 -27.32 3.84 48.95
N SER A 19 -26.15 3.48 48.42
CA SER A 19 -24.99 3.15 49.25
C SER A 19 -23.94 4.22 49.03
N VAL A 20 -23.60 4.88 50.13
CA VAL A 20 -22.68 6.02 50.25
C VAL A 20 -21.37 5.70 49.52
N PRO A 21 -20.87 6.57 48.60
CA PRO A 21 -19.56 6.37 48.02
C PRO A 21 -18.52 6.52 49.13
N THR A 22 -17.83 5.43 49.45
CA THR A 22 -16.64 5.45 50.29
C THR A 22 -15.68 6.53 49.80
N PRO A 23 -15.07 7.35 50.68
CA PRO A 23 -14.13 8.36 50.26
C PRO A 23 -12.90 7.67 49.71
N PHE A 24 -12.78 7.63 48.38
CA PHE A 24 -11.55 7.25 47.71
C PHE A 24 -10.51 8.31 48.11
N TYR A 25 -9.60 7.93 49.01
CA TYR A 25 -8.43 8.73 49.36
C TYR A 25 -7.73 9.15 48.06
N ARG A 26 -7.77 10.45 47.77
CA ARG A 26 -7.07 11.04 46.63
C ARG A 26 -5.58 11.00 46.95
N ALA A 27 -4.89 9.99 46.43
CA ALA A 27 -3.43 9.98 46.44
C ALA A 27 -2.93 11.32 45.86
N PRO A 28 -1.90 11.95 46.47
CA PRO A 28 -1.45 13.27 46.05
C PRO A 28 -0.91 13.21 44.63
N LEU A 29 -1.17 14.28 43.87
CA LEU A 29 -0.59 14.56 42.56
C LEU A 29 0.94 14.66 42.69
N VAL A 30 1.61 13.51 42.57
CA VAL A 30 3.04 13.50 42.31
C VAL A 30 3.20 14.01 40.89
N HIS A 31 3.64 15.27 40.79
CA HIS A 31 4.11 15.90 39.58
C HIS A 31 5.34 15.14 39.08
N SER A 32 5.15 14.00 38.43
CA SER A 32 6.23 13.32 37.70
C SER A 32 6.32 13.93 36.30
N ALA A 33 6.89 15.13 36.26
CA ALA A 33 7.51 15.65 35.06
C ALA A 33 8.60 14.66 34.64
N ARG A 34 8.27 13.72 33.75
CA ARG A 34 9.24 12.87 33.06
C ARG A 34 8.95 12.95 31.57
N ASN A 35 9.57 13.96 30.96
CA ASN A 35 9.83 14.12 29.52
C ASN A 35 9.05 13.16 28.61
N GLU A 36 7.82 13.54 28.26
CA GLU A 36 7.27 13.14 26.97
C GLU A 36 8.16 13.77 25.90
N THR A 37 9.19 13.04 25.47
CA THR A 37 9.93 13.36 24.26
C THR A 37 8.89 13.56 23.17
N MET A 38 8.72 14.80 22.70
CA MET A 38 7.75 15.16 21.66
C MET A 38 7.83 14.12 20.54
N LYS A 39 6.80 13.28 20.44
CA LYS A 39 6.74 12.22 19.45
C LYS A 39 6.52 12.89 18.10
N LYS A 40 7.63 13.20 17.41
CA LYS A 40 7.60 13.89 16.10
C LYS A 40 6.55 13.25 15.18
N PRO A 41 5.71 14.04 14.48
CA PRO A 41 4.75 13.54 13.52
C PRO A 41 5.45 12.70 12.44
N ARG A 42 4.73 11.73 11.86
CA ARG A 42 5.29 10.78 10.88
C ARG A 42 5.94 11.47 9.68
N SER A 43 5.42 12.62 9.25
CA SER A 43 5.98 13.44 8.17
C SER A 43 7.35 13.99 8.53
N GLU A 44 7.50 14.53 9.74
CA GLU A 44 8.76 15.12 10.20
C GLU A 44 9.86 14.07 10.41
N LYS A 45 9.50 12.86 10.86
CA LYS A 45 10.42 11.71 10.93
C LYS A 45 10.94 11.24 9.57
N ARG A 46 10.18 11.48 8.49
CA ARG A 46 10.58 11.11 7.12
C ARG A 46 11.44 12.16 6.43
N ARG A 47 11.54 13.37 7.01
CA ARG A 47 12.29 14.47 6.42
C ARG A 47 13.79 14.19 6.53
N LYS A 48 14.44 13.96 5.38
CA LYS A 48 15.90 13.78 5.27
C LYS A 48 16.54 15.15 5.04
N THR A 49 16.76 15.91 6.12
CA THR A 49 17.24 17.31 6.07
C THR A 49 18.75 17.47 6.04
N GLU A 50 19.52 16.45 6.42
CA GLU A 50 20.99 16.53 6.47
C GLU A 50 21.59 16.35 5.07
N LEU A 51 22.45 17.29 4.68
CA LEU A 51 23.16 17.29 3.40
C LEU A 51 24.51 16.59 3.58
N LEU A 52 24.79 15.59 2.73
CA LEU A 52 25.98 14.74 2.90
C LEU A 52 27.28 15.41 2.42
N THR A 53 27.41 15.89 1.16
CA THR A 53 28.68 16.54 0.72
C THR A 53 28.68 17.07 -0.74
N ASN A 54 29.65 17.95 -1.04
CA ASN A 54 30.13 18.31 -2.39
C ASN A 54 31.33 17.43 -2.77
N VAL A 55 31.08 16.28 -3.40
CA VAL A 55 32.15 15.34 -3.83
C VAL A 55 32.78 15.81 -5.14
N ARG A 56 34.12 15.85 -5.21
CA ARG A 56 34.86 16.07 -6.46
C ARG A 56 34.96 14.75 -7.22
N CYS A 57 34.66 14.78 -8.51
CA CYS A 57 34.73 13.63 -9.41
C CYS A 57 35.32 14.08 -10.75
N HIS A 58 35.91 13.14 -11.48
CA HIS A 58 36.28 13.38 -12.87
C HIS A 58 35.01 13.41 -13.75
N ASP A 59 35.08 14.06 -14.91
CA ASP A 59 33.92 14.24 -15.79
C ASP A 59 33.38 12.90 -16.31
N GLU A 60 34.27 11.94 -16.59
CA GLU A 60 33.91 10.57 -16.99
C GLU A 60 33.12 9.85 -15.89
N GLU A 61 33.57 9.94 -14.64
CA GLU A 61 32.88 9.33 -13.51
C GLU A 61 31.51 9.97 -13.28
N LYS A 62 31.44 11.30 -13.39
CA LYS A 62 30.20 12.04 -13.22
C LYS A 62 29.14 11.61 -14.23
N THR A 63 29.50 11.49 -15.50
CA THR A 63 28.57 11.04 -16.55
C THR A 63 28.07 9.63 -16.31
N LEU A 64 28.95 8.71 -15.89
CA LEU A 64 28.58 7.34 -15.53
C LEU A 64 27.65 7.25 -14.31
N ILE A 65 27.84 8.10 -13.30
CA ILE A 65 26.98 8.09 -12.11
C ILE A 65 25.61 8.68 -12.46
N VAL A 66 25.57 9.73 -13.27
CA VAL A 66 24.32 10.35 -13.72
C VAL A 66 23.51 9.36 -14.57
N SER A 67 24.12 8.70 -15.55
CA SER A 67 23.41 7.71 -16.39
C SER A 67 22.85 6.55 -15.58
N LYS A 68 23.57 6.06 -14.56
CA LYS A 68 23.08 5.03 -13.64
C LYS A 68 21.93 5.52 -12.75
N ALA A 69 21.94 6.78 -12.35
CA ALA A 69 20.84 7.36 -11.59
C ALA A 69 19.59 7.54 -12.45
N GLU A 70 19.77 7.99 -13.70
CA GLU A 70 18.70 8.16 -14.70
C GLU A 70 18.06 6.84 -15.09
N ALA A 71 18.86 5.79 -15.37
CA ALA A 71 18.35 4.44 -15.65
C ALA A 71 17.47 3.89 -14.51
N LYS A 72 17.75 4.32 -13.27
CA LYS A 72 16.98 3.93 -12.08
C LYS A 72 15.82 4.87 -11.77
N GLY A 73 15.70 5.99 -12.49
CA GLY A 73 14.64 6.99 -12.30
C GLY A 73 14.67 7.68 -10.94
N ILE A 74 15.84 7.80 -10.30
CA ILE A 74 16.02 8.47 -9.00
C ILE A 74 17.01 9.62 -9.09
N SER A 75 16.95 10.55 -8.14
CA SER A 75 17.89 11.66 -8.10
C SER A 75 19.31 11.18 -7.76
N LEU A 76 20.32 11.87 -8.30
CA LEU A 76 21.74 11.56 -8.09
C LEU A 76 22.10 11.40 -6.59
N GLY A 77 21.64 12.33 -5.75
CA GLY A 77 21.89 12.28 -4.31
C GLY A 77 21.20 11.11 -3.60
N ALA A 78 20.03 10.68 -4.09
CA ALA A 78 19.36 9.47 -3.60
C ALA A 78 20.14 8.21 -4.03
N TYR A 79 20.58 8.16 -5.29
CA TYR A 79 21.39 7.07 -5.83
C TYR A 79 22.68 6.86 -5.04
N ILE A 80 23.47 7.90 -4.81
CA ILE A 80 24.72 7.82 -4.04
C ILE A 80 24.46 7.35 -2.61
N ARG A 81 23.41 7.86 -1.97
CA ARG A 81 23.03 7.44 -0.60
C ARG A 81 22.70 5.95 -0.55
N ASP A 82 21.94 5.45 -1.51
CA ASP A 82 21.56 4.04 -1.54
C ASP A 82 22.75 3.13 -1.88
N CYS A 83 23.65 3.57 -2.78
CA CYS A 83 24.91 2.88 -3.06
C CYS A 83 25.82 2.79 -1.82
N ALA A 84 25.98 3.89 -1.08
CA ALA A 84 26.78 3.92 0.15
C ALA A 84 26.21 2.97 1.22
N MET A 85 24.88 2.86 1.29
CA MET A 85 24.17 1.96 2.19
C MET A 85 24.07 0.51 1.68
N ARG A 86 24.73 0.17 0.56
CA ARG A 86 24.66 -1.15 -0.10
C ARG A 86 23.24 -1.62 -0.40
N ARG A 87 22.29 -0.69 -0.58
CA ARG A 87 20.92 -1.03 -0.96
C ARG A 87 20.90 -1.30 -2.45
N THR A 88 20.34 -2.46 -2.83
CA THR A 88 20.17 -2.79 -4.24
C THR A 88 19.01 -1.96 -4.78
N VAL A 89 19.33 -0.91 -5.54
CA VAL A 89 18.33 -0.13 -6.26
C VAL A 89 18.07 -0.84 -7.58
N LYS A 90 16.91 -1.50 -7.68
CA LYS A 90 16.41 -2.11 -8.91
C LYS A 90 16.08 -1.01 -9.91
N GLU A 91 16.31 -1.29 -11.18
CA GLU A 91 15.93 -0.40 -12.26
C GLU A 91 14.42 -0.22 -12.30
N LYS A 92 13.98 0.95 -12.76
CA LYS A 92 12.57 1.23 -12.91
C LYS A 92 12.10 0.47 -14.15
N GLY A 93 11.57 -0.73 -13.96
CA GLY A 93 10.94 -1.47 -15.05
C GLY A 93 9.80 -0.68 -15.70
N ASP A 94 9.40 -1.10 -16.90
CA ASP A 94 8.36 -0.47 -17.72
C ASP A 94 7.00 -0.47 -17.02
N ALA A 95 6.80 0.48 -16.11
CA ALA A 95 5.56 0.60 -15.32
C ALA A 95 4.35 0.79 -16.23
N SER A 96 4.51 1.58 -17.30
CA SER A 96 3.47 1.78 -18.31
C SER A 96 3.11 0.49 -19.05
N GLY A 97 4.08 -0.39 -19.30
CA GLY A 97 3.84 -1.69 -19.93
C GLY A 97 3.05 -2.63 -19.01
N ILE A 98 3.42 -2.66 -17.72
CA ILE A 98 2.70 -3.42 -16.69
C ILE A 98 1.26 -2.92 -16.56
N ASP A 99 1.04 -1.60 -16.49
CA ASP A 99 -0.29 -1.02 -16.36
C ASP A 99 -1.19 -1.39 -17.55
N ALA A 100 -0.64 -1.39 -18.77
CA ALA A 100 -1.36 -1.82 -19.97
C ALA A 100 -1.75 -3.31 -19.91
N ILE A 101 -0.84 -4.19 -19.49
CA ILE A 101 -1.11 -5.62 -19.32
C ILE A 101 -2.20 -5.85 -18.26
N VAL A 102 -2.15 -5.12 -17.14
CA VAL A 102 -3.15 -5.21 -16.07
C VAL A 102 -4.53 -4.77 -16.59
N ALA A 103 -4.60 -3.69 -17.36
CA ALA A 103 -5.85 -3.21 -17.95
C ALA A 103 -6.46 -4.25 -18.91
N LEU A 104 -5.64 -4.85 -19.78
CA LEU A 104 -6.09 -5.90 -20.69
C LEU A 104 -6.54 -7.16 -19.94
N GLY A 105 -5.83 -7.57 -18.90
CA GLY A 105 -6.24 -8.69 -18.05
C GLY A 105 -7.56 -8.43 -17.31
N ALA A 106 -7.80 -7.20 -16.87
CA ALA A 106 -9.08 -6.80 -16.28
C ALA A 106 -10.23 -6.88 -17.30
N ARG A 107 -10.00 -6.44 -18.54
CA ARG A 107 -10.97 -6.59 -19.64
C ARG A 107 -11.28 -8.05 -19.93
N GLN A 108 -10.24 -8.90 -20.02
CA GLN A 108 -10.41 -10.33 -20.23
C GLN A 108 -11.26 -10.98 -19.13
N LYS A 109 -11.01 -10.61 -17.87
CA LYS A 109 -11.81 -11.08 -16.72
C LYS A 109 -13.29 -10.70 -16.85
N GLN A 110 -13.59 -9.47 -17.26
CA GLN A 110 -14.97 -9.01 -17.44
C GLN A 110 -15.70 -9.82 -18.50
N ILE A 111 -15.08 -10.03 -19.67
CA ILE A 111 -15.66 -10.84 -20.75
C ILE A 111 -15.90 -12.28 -20.27
N TYR A 112 -14.94 -12.86 -19.55
CA TYR A 112 -15.10 -14.21 -19.01
C TYR A 112 -16.27 -14.32 -18.01
N GLN A 113 -16.49 -13.29 -17.18
CA GLN A 113 -17.63 -13.24 -16.27
C GLN A 113 -18.97 -13.17 -17.04
N GLN A 114 -19.03 -12.44 -18.15
CA GLN A 114 -20.19 -12.36 -19.03
C GLN A 114 -20.48 -13.71 -19.70
N ILE A 115 -19.44 -14.36 -20.26
CA ILE A 115 -19.56 -15.70 -20.87
C ILE A 115 -20.08 -16.72 -19.85
N LYS A 116 -19.63 -16.64 -18.59
CA LYS A 116 -20.10 -17.54 -17.52
C LYS A 116 -21.59 -17.32 -17.19
N ALA A 117 -22.09 -16.09 -17.31
CA ALA A 117 -23.47 -15.74 -16.97
C ALA A 117 -24.46 -16.02 -18.12
N GLU A 118 -24.11 -15.61 -19.34
CA GLU A 118 -25.02 -15.58 -20.49
C GLU A 118 -24.75 -16.73 -21.49
N GLY A 119 -23.63 -17.45 -21.32
CA GLY A 119 -23.16 -18.44 -22.28
C GLY A 119 -22.25 -17.84 -23.36
N MET A 120 -21.72 -18.71 -24.22
CA MET A 120 -20.82 -18.28 -25.29
C MET A 120 -21.63 -17.72 -26.47
N THR A 121 -21.63 -16.40 -26.64
CA THR A 121 -22.15 -15.73 -27.84
C THR A 121 -21.01 -15.45 -28.83
N PRO A 122 -21.28 -15.40 -30.14
CA PRO A 122 -20.24 -15.15 -31.14
C PRO A 122 -19.58 -13.77 -31.00
N GLU A 123 -20.29 -12.79 -30.46
CA GLU A 123 -19.76 -11.44 -30.22
C GLU A 123 -18.74 -11.43 -29.07
N LEU A 124 -19.08 -12.08 -27.94
CA LEU A 124 -18.18 -12.20 -26.79
C LEU A 124 -16.92 -13.01 -27.12
N ASP A 125 -17.05 -14.05 -27.96
CA ASP A 125 -15.90 -14.84 -28.42
C ASP A 125 -14.94 -14.01 -29.29
N ALA A 126 -15.48 -13.17 -30.19
CA ALA A 126 -14.68 -12.27 -31.01
C ALA A 126 -13.93 -11.23 -30.15
N GLU A 127 -14.60 -10.64 -29.15
CA GLU A 127 -13.97 -9.71 -28.20
C GLU A 127 -12.89 -10.39 -27.36
N PHE A 128 -13.16 -11.59 -26.84
CA PHE A 128 -12.20 -12.37 -26.06
C PHE A 128 -10.94 -12.66 -26.88
N SER A 129 -11.12 -13.17 -28.10
CA SER A 129 -10.03 -13.45 -29.05
C SER A 129 -9.23 -12.20 -29.45
N LYS A 130 -9.86 -11.02 -29.45
CA LYS A 130 -9.17 -9.74 -29.68
C LYS A 130 -8.30 -9.36 -28.48
N THR A 131 -8.85 -9.42 -27.26
CA THR A 131 -8.10 -9.08 -26.04
C THR A 131 -6.90 -9.99 -25.82
N LEU A 132 -6.99 -11.28 -26.17
CA LEU A 132 -5.86 -12.21 -26.12
C LEU A 132 -4.73 -11.84 -27.10
N ARG A 133 -5.08 -11.40 -28.31
CA ARG A 133 -4.08 -10.92 -29.29
C ARG A 133 -3.37 -9.67 -28.78
N GLU A 134 -4.13 -8.73 -28.24
CA GLU A 134 -3.57 -7.50 -27.64
C GLU A 134 -2.67 -7.82 -26.44
N LEU A 135 -3.07 -8.76 -25.57
CA LEU A 135 -2.24 -9.23 -24.46
C LEU A 135 -0.93 -9.87 -24.94
N LYS A 136 -1.01 -10.71 -25.99
CA LYS A 136 0.18 -11.32 -26.59
C LYS A 136 1.15 -10.25 -27.10
N THR A 137 0.66 -9.30 -27.89
CA THR A 137 1.47 -8.20 -28.42
C THR A 137 2.07 -7.34 -27.29
N ALA A 138 1.30 -7.07 -26.24
CA ALA A 138 1.78 -6.32 -25.08
C ALA A 138 2.91 -7.05 -24.35
N LEU A 139 2.83 -8.38 -24.23
CA LEU A 139 3.87 -9.21 -23.63
C LEU A 139 5.12 -9.32 -24.50
N GLU A 140 4.97 -9.42 -25.83
CA GLU A 140 6.10 -9.44 -26.77
C GLU A 140 6.89 -8.12 -26.75
N ASN A 141 6.20 -7.00 -26.56
CA ASN A 141 6.83 -5.68 -26.47
C ASN A 141 7.33 -5.34 -25.05
N PHE A 142 6.99 -6.13 -24.04
CA PHE A 142 7.40 -5.87 -22.67
C PHE A 142 8.86 -6.28 -22.46
N THR A 143 9.71 -5.32 -22.12
CA THR A 143 11.10 -5.60 -21.73
C THR A 143 11.20 -5.67 -20.20
N PRO A 144 11.41 -6.86 -19.62
CA PRO A 144 11.65 -6.96 -18.18
C PRO A 144 13.03 -6.38 -17.87
N SER A 145 13.07 -5.31 -17.08
CA SER A 145 14.30 -4.73 -16.49
C SER A 145 14.98 -5.67 -15.51
#